data_AF-A0A7W7BPA7-F1
#
_entry.id   AF-A0A7W7BPA7-F1
#
_cell.length_a   1.000
_cell.length_b   1.000
_cell.length_c   1.000
_cell.angle_alpha   90.00
_cell.angle_beta   90.00
_cell.angle_gamma   90.00
#
_symmetry.space_group_name_H-M   'P 1'
#
loop_
_entity.id
_entity.type
_entity.pdbx_description
1 polymer ?
#
loop_
_entity_poly.entity_id
_entity_poly.type
_entity_poly.pdbx_seq_one_letter_code
_entity_poly.pdbx_strand_id
1 'polypeptide(L)'
;MTAERRRPRSRARRVVSLAVLTVVGLLVAAVVGIVIWSQVGVMDAEAGAWDEVRQDDRIATSDTGGNVVLPVLSISGSEDGLSTPEKIRDAAPLLPSEAQFVEVAGAAHASFGDYGPQAGDGTPSIEDADMTAEITASVAGLLPRL
;
A
#
# COMPACT_ATOMS: atom_id res chain seq x y z
N MET A 1 -68.63 -23.07 46.32
CA MET A 1 -68.13 -23.89 45.21
C MET A 1 -67.65 -22.96 44.10
N THR A 2 -66.37 -22.60 44.07
CA THR A 2 -65.77 -21.81 42.98
C THR A 2 -64.35 -22.32 42.77
N ALA A 3 -64.13 -22.98 41.64
CA ALA A 3 -62.88 -23.64 41.28
C ALA A 3 -61.88 -22.64 40.70
N GLU A 4 -60.67 -22.67 41.23
CA GLU A 4 -59.54 -21.86 40.79
C GLU A 4 -58.94 -22.42 39.48
N ARG A 5 -59.13 -21.72 38.35
CA ARG A 5 -58.50 -22.07 37.07
C ARG A 5 -57.00 -21.76 37.12
N ARG A 6 -56.15 -22.78 37.29
CA ARG A 6 -54.70 -22.68 37.08
C ARG A 6 -54.37 -22.45 35.58
N ARG A 7 -53.70 -21.33 35.28
CA ARG A 7 -53.24 -20.93 33.92
C ARG A 7 -52.09 -21.84 33.39
N PRO A 8 -51.97 -22.05 32.07
CA PRO A 8 -51.04 -23.01 31.47
C PRO A 8 -49.65 -22.39 31.24
N ARG A 9 -48.80 -22.36 32.28
CA ARG A 9 -47.45 -21.79 32.21
C ARG A 9 -46.47 -22.51 31.27
N SER A 10 -46.80 -23.71 30.78
CA SER A 10 -45.91 -24.58 30.00
C SER A 10 -45.80 -24.21 28.51
N ARG A 11 -46.90 -23.77 27.88
CA ARG A 11 -46.91 -23.47 26.43
C ARG A 11 -46.15 -22.20 26.10
N ALA A 12 -46.28 -21.15 26.91
CA ALA A 12 -45.54 -19.90 26.74
C ALA A 12 -44.03 -20.11 26.89
N ARG A 13 -43.60 -20.91 27.88
CA ARG A 13 -42.18 -21.28 28.05
C ARG A 13 -41.64 -22.04 26.84
N ARG A 14 -42.41 -22.99 26.29
CA ARG A 14 -42.00 -23.76 25.10
C ARG A 14 -41.84 -22.87 23.86
N VAL A 15 -42.74 -21.91 23.66
CA VAL A 15 -42.66 -20.95 22.54
C VAL A 15 -41.45 -20.03 22.69
N VAL A 16 -41.21 -19.50 23.90
CA VAL A 16 -40.03 -18.66 24.18
C VAL A 16 -38.74 -19.45 23.98
N SER A 17 -38.66 -20.68 24.48
CA SER A 17 -37.48 -21.53 24.28
C SER A 17 -37.22 -21.83 22.79
N LEU A 18 -38.26 -22.09 22.00
CA LEU A 18 -38.12 -22.27 20.55
C LEU A 18 -37.62 -21.01 19.86
N ALA A 19 -38.16 -19.83 20.20
CA ALA A 19 -37.71 -18.57 19.63
C ALA A 19 -36.24 -18.28 19.95
N VAL A 20 -35.81 -18.50 21.20
CA VAL A 20 -34.41 -18.33 21.61
C VAL A 20 -33.48 -19.29 20.86
N LEU A 21 -33.86 -20.57 20.73
CA LEU A 21 -33.06 -21.56 19.99
C LEU A 21 -32.92 -21.19 18.51
N THR A 22 -33.97 -20.69 17.89
CA THR A 22 -33.92 -20.22 16.50
C THR A 22 -32.96 -19.04 16.34
N VAL A 23 -33.01 -18.04 17.23
CA VAL A 23 -32.11 -16.88 17.18
C VAL A 23 -30.67 -17.31 17.37
N VAL A 24 -30.38 -18.18 18.35
CA VAL A 24 -29.02 -18.71 18.56
C VAL A 24 -28.53 -19.50 17.35
N GLY A 25 -29.38 -20.35 16.76
CA GLY A 25 -29.03 -21.12 15.56
C GLY A 25 -28.69 -20.22 14.37
N LEU A 26 -29.45 -19.14 14.15
CA LEU A 26 -29.16 -18.16 13.09
C LEU A 26 -27.85 -17.42 13.33
N LEU A 27 -27.56 -17.03 14.57
CA LEU A 27 -26.29 -16.38 14.92
C LEU A 27 -25.09 -17.31 14.66
N VAL A 28 -25.21 -18.59 15.05
CA VAL A 28 -24.16 -19.58 14.78
C VAL A 28 -23.95 -19.76 13.28
N ALA A 29 -25.03 -19.89 12.51
CA ALA A 29 -24.93 -20.03 11.06
C ALA A 29 -24.26 -18.80 10.39
N ALA A 30 -24.58 -17.59 10.86
CA ALA A 30 -23.96 -16.36 10.36
C ALA A 30 -22.46 -16.30 10.67
N VAL A 31 -22.06 -16.62 11.90
CA VAL A 31 -20.64 -16.67 12.30
C VAL A 31 -19.88 -17.70 11.48
N VAL A 32 -20.42 -18.91 11.32
CA VAL A 32 -19.80 -19.95 10.49
C VAL A 32 -19.67 -19.50 9.04
N GLY A 33 -20.69 -18.86 8.49
CA GLY A 33 -20.66 -18.30 7.13
C GLY A 33 -19.56 -17.24 6.96
N ILE A 34 -19.40 -16.33 7.93
CA ILE A 34 -18.34 -15.32 7.92
C ILE A 34 -16.96 -15.95 8.00
N VAL A 35 -16.77 -16.94 8.88
CA VAL A 35 -15.49 -17.65 8.99
C VAL A 35 -15.16 -18.32 7.66
N ILE A 36 -16.09 -19.08 7.07
CA ILE A 36 -15.88 -19.73 5.77
C ILE A 36 -15.56 -18.70 4.69
N TRP A 37 -16.33 -17.62 4.60
CA TRP A 37 -16.11 -16.56 3.62
C TRP A 37 -14.74 -15.87 3.80
N SER A 38 -14.28 -15.68 5.04
CA SER A 38 -12.97 -15.07 5.33
C SER A 38 -11.78 -15.98 5.02
N GLN A 39 -11.98 -17.30 4.96
CA GLN A 39 -10.91 -18.27 4.73
C GLN A 39 -10.83 -18.74 3.27
N VAL A 40 -11.92 -18.58 2.49
CA VAL A 40 -11.92 -18.85 1.05
C VAL A 40 -11.45 -17.58 0.34
N GLY A 41 -10.13 -17.49 0.11
CA GLY A 41 -9.49 -16.34 -0.52
C GLY A 41 -10.10 -15.99 -1.89
N VAL A 42 -10.47 -14.73 -2.07
CA VAL A 42 -10.81 -14.16 -3.37
C VAL A 42 -9.51 -13.60 -3.94
N MET A 43 -8.91 -14.33 -4.88
CA MET A 43 -7.65 -14.00 -5.60
C MET A 43 -6.36 -14.20 -4.78
N ASP A 44 -5.87 -15.44 -4.69
CA ASP A 44 -4.45 -15.65 -4.42
C ASP A 44 -3.61 -15.07 -5.57
N ALA A 45 -2.50 -14.41 -5.25
CA ALA A 45 -1.54 -14.00 -6.26
C ALA A 45 -0.94 -15.27 -6.91
N GLU A 46 -0.96 -15.35 -8.24
CA GLU A 46 -0.38 -16.47 -8.97
C GLU A 46 1.12 -16.56 -8.64
N ALA A 47 1.51 -17.60 -7.90
CA ALA A 47 2.88 -17.80 -7.44
C ALA A 47 3.92 -17.79 -8.58
N GLY A 48 3.51 -18.17 -9.79
CA GLY A 48 4.38 -18.29 -10.96
C GLY A 48 5.08 -16.99 -11.36
N ALA A 49 4.43 -15.83 -11.22
CA ALA A 49 5.04 -14.56 -11.59
C ALA A 49 6.24 -14.20 -10.67
N TRP A 50 6.22 -14.68 -9.43
CA TRP A 50 7.31 -14.46 -8.47
C TRP A 50 8.47 -15.44 -8.62
N ASP A 51 8.22 -16.62 -9.19
CA ASP A 51 9.23 -17.66 -9.38
C ASP A 51 10.22 -17.30 -10.50
N GLU A 52 9.77 -16.61 -11.54
CA GLU A 52 10.63 -16.12 -12.62
C GLU A 52 11.61 -15.04 -12.11
N VAL A 53 11.14 -14.13 -11.26
CA VAL A 53 11.96 -13.05 -10.69
C VAL A 53 13.05 -13.61 -9.75
N ARG A 54 12.74 -14.65 -8.95
CA ARG A 54 13.74 -15.30 -8.07
C ARG A 54 14.80 -16.11 -8.80
N GLN A 55 14.50 -16.55 -10.03
CA GLN A 55 15.42 -17.35 -10.85
C GLN A 55 16.28 -16.49 -11.78
N ASP A 56 16.03 -15.18 -11.83
CA ASP A 56 16.86 -14.26 -12.61
C ASP A 56 18.12 -13.89 -11.82
N ASP A 57 19.25 -14.48 -12.21
CA ASP A 57 20.56 -14.23 -11.61
C ASP A 57 21.03 -12.77 -11.73
N ARG A 58 20.34 -11.92 -12.52
CA ARG A 58 20.58 -10.47 -12.59
C ARG A 58 19.90 -9.71 -11.44
N ILE A 59 18.97 -10.34 -10.73
CA ILE A 59 18.18 -9.73 -9.66
C ILE A 59 18.68 -10.25 -8.31
N ALA A 60 19.58 -9.50 -7.68
CA ALA A 60 19.99 -9.79 -6.31
C ALA A 60 18.83 -9.47 -5.35
N THR A 61 18.32 -10.49 -4.66
CA THR A 61 17.35 -10.31 -3.57
C THR A 61 18.01 -10.68 -2.24
N SER A 62 17.87 -9.81 -1.24
CA SER A 62 18.29 -10.12 0.13
C SER A 62 17.10 -9.92 1.07
N ASP A 63 16.83 -10.93 1.90
CA ASP A 63 15.79 -10.89 2.94
C ASP A 63 16.48 -10.76 4.30
N THR A 64 16.33 -9.59 4.92
CA THR A 64 16.91 -9.30 6.24
C THR A 64 15.78 -9.18 7.27
N GLY A 65 15.31 -10.31 7.78
CA GLY A 65 14.57 -10.38 9.05
C GLY A 65 13.35 -9.46 9.16
N GLY A 66 12.57 -9.36 8.08
CA GLY A 66 11.31 -8.59 8.05
C GLY A 66 11.47 -7.08 7.81
N ASN A 67 12.69 -6.56 7.64
CA ASN A 67 12.94 -5.17 7.26
C ASN A 67 14.04 -5.11 6.19
N VAL A 68 13.70 -4.66 4.99
CA VAL A 68 14.68 -4.40 3.93
C VAL A 68 15.07 -2.93 4.02
N VAL A 69 16.30 -2.64 4.43
CA VAL A 69 16.88 -1.29 4.38
C VAL A 69 17.59 -1.16 3.04
N LEU A 70 17.02 -0.38 2.13
CA LEU A 70 17.60 -0.10 0.82
C LEU A 70 18.30 1.27 0.83
N PRO A 71 19.39 1.44 0.07
CA PRO A 71 19.89 2.76 -0.28
C PRO A 71 18.78 3.61 -0.90
N VAL A 72 18.66 4.86 -0.45
CA VAL A 72 17.66 5.80 -0.96
C VAL A 72 18.35 6.94 -1.69
N LEU A 73 17.88 7.22 -2.90
CA LEU A 73 18.23 8.39 -3.69
C LEU A 73 16.96 9.18 -4.00
N SER A 74 16.92 10.45 -3.61
CA SER A 74 15.89 11.42 -3.97
C SER A 74 16.48 12.36 -5.03
N ILE A 75 15.88 12.37 -6.22
CA ILE A 75 16.24 13.29 -7.31
C ILE A 75 15.06 14.27 -7.48
N SER A 76 15.32 15.57 -7.42
CA SER A 76 14.31 16.64 -7.56
C SER A 76 14.77 17.71 -8.54
N GLY A 77 13.86 18.56 -9.01
CA GLY A 77 14.19 19.68 -9.90
C GLY A 77 14.07 21.04 -9.20
N SER A 78 14.95 21.99 -9.50
CA SER A 78 14.92 23.33 -8.87
C SER A 78 13.74 24.18 -9.31
N GLU A 79 13.16 23.90 -10.48
CA GLU A 79 12.01 24.59 -11.07
C GLU A 79 10.73 23.75 -10.98
N ASP A 80 10.71 22.65 -10.21
CA ASP A 80 9.53 21.81 -10.06
C ASP A 80 8.44 22.57 -9.27
N GLY A 81 7.31 22.86 -9.93
CA GLY A 81 6.19 23.56 -9.30
C GLY A 81 5.23 22.65 -8.52
N LEU A 82 5.32 21.33 -8.74
CA LEU A 82 4.40 20.33 -8.17
C LEU A 82 5.01 19.62 -6.96
N SER A 83 6.26 19.18 -7.08
CA SER A 83 7.12 18.65 -6.01
C SER A 83 8.22 19.65 -5.66
N THR A 84 7.80 20.83 -5.18
CA THR A 84 8.71 21.97 -4.99
C THR A 84 9.92 21.68 -4.11
N PRO A 85 11.05 22.38 -4.30
CA PRO A 85 12.23 22.25 -3.44
C PRO A 85 11.93 22.35 -1.95
N GLU A 86 10.95 23.18 -1.56
CA GLU A 86 10.47 23.29 -0.19
C GLU A 86 9.80 22.00 0.29
N LYS A 87 8.90 21.41 -0.51
CA LYS A 87 8.24 20.14 -0.16
C LYS A 87 9.25 19.02 0.01
N ILE A 88 10.27 18.97 -0.86
CA ILE A 88 11.36 17.98 -0.78
C ILE A 88 12.17 18.17 0.51
N ARG A 89 12.55 19.41 0.82
CA ARG A 89 13.29 19.74 2.06
C ARG A 89 12.51 19.41 3.33
N ASP A 90 11.21 19.71 3.34
CA ASP A 90 10.33 19.45 4.47
C ASP A 90 10.08 17.94 4.67
N ALA A 91 10.09 17.16 3.58
CA ALA A 91 9.94 15.71 3.59
C ALA A 91 11.25 14.95 3.83
N ALA A 92 12.42 15.58 3.68
CA ALA A 92 13.72 14.94 3.86
C ALA A 92 13.87 14.16 5.19
N PRO A 93 13.34 14.63 6.35
CA PRO A 93 13.39 13.89 7.61
C PRO A 93 12.57 12.58 7.63
N LEU A 94 11.72 12.33 6.63
CA LEU A 94 10.94 11.09 6.49
C LEU A 94 11.74 9.96 5.83
N LEU A 95 12.90 10.27 5.25
CA LEU A 95 13.79 9.30 4.63
C LEU A 95 14.89 8.85 5.61
N PRO A 96 15.53 7.69 5.38
CA PRO A 96 16.71 7.28 6.16
C PRO A 96 17.78 8.36 6.18
N SER A 97 18.55 8.44 7.27
CA SER A 97 19.63 9.42 7.43
C SER A 97 20.72 9.32 6.35
N GLU A 98 20.84 8.15 5.73
CA GLU A 98 21.79 7.83 4.67
C GLU A 98 21.26 8.15 3.27
N ALA A 99 20.02 8.65 3.15
CA ALA A 99 19.43 9.02 1.88
C ALA A 99 20.26 10.13 1.20
N GLN A 100 20.50 9.95 -0.10
CA GLN A 100 21.17 10.94 -0.92
C GLN A 100 20.13 11.81 -1.62
N PHE A 101 20.41 13.11 -1.66
CA PHE A 101 19.55 14.09 -2.31
C PHE A 101 20.33 14.76 -3.45
N VAL A 102 19.74 14.77 -4.64
CA VAL A 102 20.26 15.44 -5.83
C VAL A 102 19.19 16.38 -6.34
N GLU A 103 19.47 17.67 -6.34
CA GLU A 103 18.61 18.66 -7.00
C GLU A 103 19.22 19.01 -8.35
N VAL A 104 18.47 18.73 -9.42
CA VAL A 104 18.85 19.05 -10.80
C VAL A 104 18.45 20.49 -11.09
N ALA A 105 19.45 21.34 -11.28
CA ALA A 105 19.25 22.74 -11.59
C ALA A 105 18.50 22.91 -12.92
N GLY A 106 17.47 23.75 -12.93
CA GLY A 106 16.67 24.06 -14.11
C GLY A 106 15.64 23.00 -14.49
N ALA A 107 15.56 21.87 -13.80
CA ALA A 107 14.55 20.84 -14.06
C ALA A 107 13.20 21.21 -13.42
N ALA A 108 12.12 21.03 -14.17
CA ALA A 108 10.73 21.14 -13.71
C ALA A 108 10.12 19.75 -13.48
N HIS A 109 8.87 19.65 -13.01
CA HIS A 109 8.23 18.35 -12.78
C HIS A 109 8.17 17.51 -14.05
N ALA A 110 7.81 18.14 -15.16
CA ALA A 110 7.73 17.50 -16.47
C ALA A 110 9.11 17.09 -17.03
N SER A 111 10.23 17.53 -16.44
CA SER A 111 11.56 17.11 -16.90
C SER A 111 11.88 15.64 -16.58
N PHE A 112 11.13 15.01 -15.67
CA PHE A 112 11.37 13.61 -15.27
C PHE A 112 10.74 12.57 -16.22
N GLY A 113 10.00 12.99 -17.24
CA GLY A 113 9.52 12.09 -18.29
C GLY A 113 8.79 12.82 -19.42
N ASP A 114 8.59 12.12 -20.53
CA ASP A 114 8.10 12.72 -21.79
C ASP A 114 6.57 12.93 -21.84
N TYR A 115 5.97 13.37 -20.74
CA TYR A 115 4.52 13.58 -20.63
C TYR A 115 4.07 14.99 -21.02
N GLY A 116 5.03 15.91 -21.18
CA GLY A 116 4.81 17.32 -21.52
C GLY A 116 4.38 18.20 -20.33
N PRO A 117 4.20 19.51 -20.55
CA PRO A 117 3.95 20.49 -19.50
C PRO A 117 2.70 20.18 -18.66
N GLN A 118 2.80 20.38 -17.35
CA GLN A 118 1.71 20.18 -16.40
C GLN A 118 1.20 21.51 -15.83
N ALA A 119 -0.09 21.57 -15.50
CA ALA A 119 -0.66 22.75 -14.87
C ALA A 119 -0.11 22.93 -13.45
N GLY A 120 0.46 24.10 -13.17
CA GLY A 120 1.08 24.42 -11.88
C GLY A 120 2.54 23.99 -11.74
N ASP A 121 3.14 23.46 -12.80
CA ASP A 121 4.58 23.23 -12.87
C ASP A 121 5.34 24.51 -13.25
N GLY A 122 6.67 24.50 -13.08
CA GLY A 122 7.56 25.53 -13.58
C GLY A 122 7.94 25.34 -15.05
N THR A 123 8.75 26.26 -15.56
CA THR A 123 9.30 26.17 -16.92
C THR A 123 10.73 25.64 -16.83
N PRO A 124 11.04 24.49 -17.42
CA PRO A 124 12.39 23.96 -17.38
C PRO A 124 13.36 24.87 -18.15
N SER A 125 14.56 25.03 -17.61
CA SER A 125 15.71 25.70 -18.25
C SER A 125 16.86 24.75 -18.55
N ILE A 126 16.78 23.50 -18.08
CA ILE A 126 17.65 22.40 -18.49
C ILE A 126 17.19 21.83 -19.84
N GLU A 127 18.13 21.40 -20.67
CA GLU A 127 17.86 20.69 -21.92
C GLU A 127 17.60 19.20 -21.66
N ASP A 128 16.74 18.56 -22.46
CA ASP A 128 16.32 17.16 -22.27
C ASP A 128 17.51 16.17 -22.24
N ALA A 129 18.53 16.42 -23.07
CA ALA A 129 19.73 15.59 -23.13
C ALA A 129 20.55 15.68 -21.84
N ASP A 130 20.66 16.87 -21.26
CA ASP A 130 21.38 17.09 -20.01
C ASP A 130 20.60 16.51 -18.82
N MET A 131 19.26 16.66 -18.82
CA MET A 131 18.39 16.02 -17.83
C MET A 131 18.56 14.49 -17.83
N THR A 132 18.57 13.88 -19.02
CA THR A 132 18.79 12.44 -19.19
C THR A 132 20.17 12.03 -18.66
N ALA A 133 21.20 12.83 -18.93
CA ALA A 133 22.55 12.57 -18.45
C ALA A 133 22.64 12.65 -16.91
N GLU A 134 22.02 13.66 -16.29
CA GLU A 134 22.00 13.85 -14.83
C GLU A 134 21.26 12.72 -14.11
N ILE A 135 20.08 12.32 -14.60
CA ILE A 135 19.34 11.17 -14.05
C ILE A 135 20.19 9.90 -14.18
N THR A 136 20.77 9.65 -15.36
CA THR A 136 21.57 8.44 -15.62
C THR A 136 22.79 8.38 -14.70
N ALA A 137 23.51 9.50 -14.55
CA ALA A 137 24.67 9.58 -13.67
C ALA A 137 24.29 9.35 -12.20
N SER A 138 23.18 9.95 -11.76
CA SER A 138 22.67 9.82 -10.38
C SER A 138 22.28 8.37 -10.06
N VAL A 139 21.54 7.71 -10.96
CA VAL A 139 21.13 6.31 -10.80
C VAL A 139 22.34 5.38 -10.85
N ALA A 140 23.26 5.58 -11.82
CA ALA A 140 24.49 4.79 -11.90
C ALA A 140 25.36 4.95 -10.64
N GLY A 141 25.38 6.14 -10.04
CA GLY A 141 26.05 6.42 -8.78
C GLY A 141 25.43 5.71 -7.56
N LEU A 142 24.16 5.30 -7.62
CA LEU A 142 23.50 4.52 -6.56
C LEU A 142 23.89 3.04 -6.61
N LEU A 143 24.12 2.48 -7.81
CA LEU A 143 24.34 1.04 -8.01
C LEU A 143 25.42 0.42 -7.11
N PRO A 144 26.57 1.07 -6.82
CA PRO A 144 27.57 0.50 -5.93
C PRO A 144 27.13 0.37 -4.46
N ARG A 145 25.94 0.87 -4.10
CA ARG A 145 25.39 0.82 -2.74
C ARG A 145 24.30 -0.23 -2.56
N LEU A 146 23.76 -0.77 -3.66
CA LEU A 146 22.76 -1.85 -3.67
C LEU A 146 23.43 -3.20 -3.36
#